data_AF-A0A661CKK7-F1
#
_entry.id   AF-A0A661CKK7-F1
#
_cell.length_a   1.000
_cell.length_b   1.000
_cell.length_c   1.000
_cell.angle_alpha   90.00
_cell.angle_beta   90.00
_cell.angle_gamma   90.00
#
_symmetry.space_group_name_H-M   'P 1'
#
loop_
_entity.id
_entity.type
_entity.pdbx_description
1 polymer ?
#
loop_
_entity_poly.entity_id
_entity_poly.type
_entity_poly.pdbx_seq_one_letter_code
_entity_poly.pdbx_strand_id
1 'polypeptide(L)'
;MTAEATGYRDSDHVVPGFNLAIVDVDGQVSLSSANWLLEGYKYLTYTTKRHTDDANRFRIIFPMSHKLYLNKEDYKDFMENFYEWLPFKVDEQTADYARKWMTNPGINTYHDGEMVDSTLFIPKTKKLEERKQVIQGQHALNNVERWFLNKAEPGNRNNHIVRYGLMLVDSGLSAEDIQNRLTTFNSKLGSDKLTELEILSTVMKTVSKKLHERDN
;
A
#
# COMPACT_ATOMS: atom_id res chain seq x y z
N MET A 1 -1.18 -16.80 10.84
CA MET A 1 -1.06 -17.78 11.94
C MET A 1 -2.31 -18.63 11.95
N THR A 2 -2.19 -19.96 11.94
CA THR A 2 -3.32 -20.88 12.05
C THR A 2 -3.51 -21.22 13.52
N ALA A 3 -4.66 -20.88 14.10
CA ALA A 3 -5.05 -21.40 15.39
C ALA A 3 -5.09 -22.93 15.30
N GLU A 4 -4.49 -23.64 16.26
CA GLU A 4 -4.75 -25.07 16.41
C GLU A 4 -6.27 -25.30 16.56
N ALA A 5 -6.74 -26.44 16.04
CA ALA A 5 -8.14 -26.80 15.92
C ALA A 5 -8.83 -27.10 17.27
N THR A 6 -8.49 -26.38 18.35
CA THR A 6 -9.06 -26.53 19.68
C THR A 6 -10.27 -25.62 19.92
N GLY A 7 -10.59 -24.72 18.98
CA GLY A 7 -11.80 -23.88 19.03
C GLY A 7 -11.68 -22.63 19.91
N TYR A 8 -10.61 -22.49 20.69
CA TYR A 8 -10.33 -21.31 21.51
C TYR A 8 -10.00 -20.09 20.63
N ARG A 9 -10.46 -18.91 21.06
CA ARG A 9 -10.38 -17.62 20.35
C ARG A 9 -9.75 -16.55 21.24
N ASP A 10 -8.68 -16.92 21.92
CA ASP A 10 -8.03 -16.03 22.86
C ASP A 10 -6.53 -15.98 22.61
N SER A 11 -5.95 -14.97 23.25
CA SER A 11 -4.55 -14.61 23.23
C SER A 11 -3.61 -15.74 23.64
N ASP A 12 -4.09 -16.63 24.50
CA ASP A 12 -3.24 -17.49 25.31
C ASP A 12 -2.94 -18.81 24.57
N HIS A 13 -3.68 -19.09 23.50
CA HIS A 13 -3.54 -20.29 22.66
C HIS A 13 -3.04 -19.99 21.24
N VAL A 14 -2.46 -18.80 21.01
CA VAL A 14 -1.91 -18.45 19.70
C VAL A 14 -0.58 -19.17 19.47
N VAL A 15 -0.48 -19.90 18.35
CA VAL A 15 0.76 -20.59 17.95
C VAL A 15 1.88 -19.58 17.71
N PRO A 16 3.02 -19.65 18.42
CA PRO A 16 4.06 -18.66 18.27
C PRO A 16 4.68 -18.62 16.87
N GLY A 17 4.85 -17.39 16.40
CA GLY A 17 5.59 -17.03 15.22
C GLY A 17 4.79 -16.95 13.93
N PHE A 18 5.21 -16.05 13.04
CA PHE A 18 4.52 -15.72 11.81
C PHE A 18 5.50 -15.33 10.71
N ASN A 19 5.11 -15.55 9.47
CA ASN A 19 5.84 -15.13 8.26
C ASN A 19 4.87 -14.61 7.19
N LEU A 20 3.64 -14.25 7.59
CA LEU A 20 2.63 -13.67 6.73
C LEU A 20 2.07 -12.42 7.40
N ALA A 21 2.04 -11.31 6.67
CA ALA A 21 1.25 -10.14 7.02
C ALA A 21 0.01 -10.11 6.13
N ILE A 22 -1.16 -9.86 6.71
CA ILE A 22 -2.43 -9.81 5.99
C ILE A 22 -3.07 -8.46 6.26
N VAL A 23 -3.51 -7.79 5.21
CA VAL A 23 -4.21 -6.50 5.28
C VAL A 23 -5.60 -6.58 4.66
N ASP A 24 -6.54 -5.82 5.22
CA ASP A 24 -7.89 -5.65 4.69
C ASP A 24 -7.98 -4.25 4.05
N VAL A 25 -8.42 -4.21 2.80
CA VAL A 25 -8.72 -2.99 2.05
C VAL A 25 -10.23 -2.89 1.91
N ASP A 26 -10.81 -1.80 2.39
CA ASP A 26 -12.25 -1.57 2.47
C ASP A 26 -12.68 -0.34 1.64
N GLY A 27 -12.28 -0.33 0.36
CA GLY A 27 -12.67 0.70 -0.62
C GLY A 27 -11.79 1.95 -0.67
N GLN A 28 -10.66 1.98 0.04
CA GLN A 28 -9.74 3.14 0.01
C GLN A 28 -8.88 3.19 -1.27
N VAL A 29 -8.73 2.07 -1.96
CA VAL A 29 -7.98 1.95 -3.21
C VAL A 29 -8.61 0.85 -4.07
N SER A 30 -8.57 1.00 -5.39
CA SER A 30 -9.02 -0.06 -6.29
C SER A 30 -8.05 -1.24 -6.29
N LEU A 31 -8.53 -2.43 -6.64
CA LEU A 31 -7.68 -3.62 -6.78
C LEU A 31 -6.62 -3.42 -7.87
N SER A 32 -6.96 -2.75 -8.97
CA SER A 32 -6.02 -2.42 -10.05
C SER A 32 -4.89 -1.53 -9.54
N SER A 33 -5.22 -0.45 -8.84
CA SER A 33 -4.24 0.50 -8.30
C SER A 33 -3.36 -0.14 -7.24
N ALA A 34 -3.92 -0.98 -6.37
CA ALA A 34 -3.14 -1.72 -5.38
C ALA A 34 -2.15 -2.70 -6.03
N ASN A 35 -2.62 -3.47 -7.03
CA ASN A 35 -1.74 -4.40 -7.75
C ASN A 35 -0.58 -3.66 -8.42
N TRP A 36 -0.90 -2.51 -9.02
CA TRP A 36 0.06 -1.68 -9.72
C TRP A 36 1.06 -1.00 -8.77
N LEU A 37 0.62 -0.48 -7.62
CA LEU A 37 1.48 0.14 -6.60
C LEU A 37 2.46 -0.85 -5.96
N LEU A 38 2.05 -2.11 -5.85
CA LEU A 38 2.82 -3.19 -5.24
C LEU A 38 3.62 -4.02 -6.28
N GLU A 39 3.71 -3.56 -7.52
CA GLU A 39 4.51 -4.21 -8.57
C GLU A 39 5.94 -4.50 -8.08
N GLY A 40 6.41 -5.73 -8.34
CA GLY A 40 7.72 -6.21 -7.90
C GLY A 40 7.74 -6.91 -6.55
N TYR A 41 6.67 -6.83 -5.75
CA TYR A 41 6.53 -7.61 -4.53
C TYR A 41 5.75 -8.91 -4.75
N LYS A 42 6.08 -9.93 -3.97
CA LYS A 42 5.31 -11.16 -3.86
C LYS A 42 4.13 -10.98 -2.93
N TYR A 43 2.92 -11.23 -3.40
CA TYR A 43 1.70 -11.22 -2.59
C TYR A 43 0.55 -11.95 -3.29
N LEU A 44 -0.50 -12.23 -2.52
CA LEU A 44 -1.77 -12.75 -3.02
C LEU A 44 -2.86 -11.76 -2.68
N THR A 45 -3.68 -11.38 -3.66
CA THR A 45 -4.94 -10.66 -3.39
C THR A 45 -6.12 -11.59 -3.50
N TYR A 46 -7.15 -11.36 -2.69
CA TYR A 46 -8.45 -11.99 -2.90
C TYR A 46 -9.59 -11.10 -2.45
N THR A 47 -10.68 -11.12 -3.21
CA THR A 47 -11.86 -10.30 -2.96
C THR A 47 -12.69 -10.84 -1.80
N THR A 48 -13.21 -9.93 -0.97
CA THR A 48 -14.12 -10.29 0.13
C THR A 48 -15.55 -10.50 -0.40
N LYS A 49 -16.43 -11.09 0.41
CA LYS A 49 -17.86 -11.25 0.07
C LYS A 49 -18.56 -9.92 -0.26
N ARG A 50 -18.07 -8.79 0.25
CA ARG A 50 -18.67 -7.46 0.07
C ARG A 50 -18.02 -6.67 -1.08
N HIS A 51 -17.15 -7.30 -1.86
CA HIS A 51 -16.52 -6.68 -3.01
C HIS A 51 -17.55 -6.35 -4.09
N THR A 52 -17.42 -5.16 -4.67
CA THR A 52 -18.21 -4.65 -5.79
C THR A 52 -17.32 -3.75 -6.65
N ASP A 53 -17.72 -3.48 -7.89
CA ASP A 53 -16.97 -2.59 -8.77
C ASP A 53 -16.85 -1.16 -8.20
N ASP A 54 -17.92 -0.67 -7.56
CA ASP A 54 -17.93 0.67 -6.93
C ASP A 54 -17.14 0.72 -5.62
N ALA A 55 -17.15 -0.37 -4.85
CA ALA A 55 -16.46 -0.47 -3.57
C ALA A 55 -15.55 -1.71 -3.55
N ASN A 56 -14.30 -1.46 -3.91
CA ASN A 56 -13.26 -2.49 -3.99
C ASN A 56 -12.85 -2.94 -2.59
N ARG A 57 -13.38 -4.09 -2.17
CA ARG A 57 -13.03 -4.72 -0.88
C ARG A 57 -12.28 -6.02 -1.07
N PHE A 58 -11.02 -6.06 -0.65
CA PHE A 58 -10.15 -7.21 -0.87
C PHE A 58 -9.10 -7.28 0.22
N ARG A 59 -8.46 -8.44 0.32
CA ARG A 59 -7.34 -8.66 1.24
C ARG A 59 -6.09 -8.91 0.47
N ILE A 60 -4.97 -8.52 1.05
CA ILE A 60 -3.64 -8.79 0.52
C ILE A 60 -2.88 -9.62 1.55
N ILE A 61 -2.30 -10.73 1.12
CA ILE A 61 -1.46 -11.61 1.92
C ILE A 61 -0.02 -11.46 1.41
N PHE A 62 0.86 -10.97 2.28
CA PHE A 62 2.28 -10.79 2.01
C PHE A 62 3.09 -11.89 2.71
N PRO A 63 3.78 -12.77 1.98
CA PRO A 63 4.86 -13.55 2.55
C PRO A 63 6.03 -12.64 2.93
N MET A 64 6.53 -12.87 4.14
CA MET A 64 7.66 -12.16 4.73
C MET A 64 8.98 -12.91 4.48
N SER A 65 10.08 -12.16 4.39
CA SER A 65 11.43 -12.72 4.21
C SER A 65 11.86 -13.70 5.31
N HIS A 66 11.43 -13.46 6.57
CA HIS A 66 11.78 -14.30 7.72
C HIS A 66 10.55 -14.62 8.58
N LYS A 67 10.61 -15.75 9.30
CA LYS A 67 9.67 -16.07 10.37
C LYS A 67 10.08 -15.35 11.65
N LEU A 68 9.21 -14.49 12.16
CA LEU A 68 9.43 -13.75 13.40
C LEU A 68 8.67 -14.36 14.56
N TYR A 69 9.18 -14.19 15.77
CA TYR A 69 8.57 -14.61 17.03
C TYR A 69 8.44 -13.38 17.93
N LEU A 70 7.31 -12.68 17.83
CA LEU A 70 7.02 -11.48 18.60
C LEU A 70 5.96 -11.76 19.65
N ASN A 71 6.01 -11.06 20.78
CA ASN A 71 4.91 -11.04 21.74
C ASN A 71 3.74 -10.22 21.16
N LYS A 72 2.61 -10.19 21.87
CA LYS A 72 1.38 -9.50 21.45
C LYS A 72 1.60 -8.01 21.17
N GLU A 73 2.36 -7.33 22.02
CA GLU A 73 2.60 -5.88 21.93
C GLU A 73 3.51 -5.57 20.74
N ASP A 74 4.63 -6.28 20.63
CA ASP A 74 5.58 -6.08 19.53
C ASP A 74 5.00 -6.52 18.17
N TYR A 75 4.09 -7.51 18.13
CA TYR A 75 3.33 -7.85 16.92
C TYR A 75 2.42 -6.71 16.48
N LYS A 76 1.70 -6.10 17.43
CA LYS A 76 0.81 -4.98 17.13
C LYS A 76 1.61 -3.81 16.56
N ASP A 77 2.70 -3.42 17.22
CA ASP A 77 3.59 -2.36 16.74
C ASP A 77 4.20 -2.71 15.37
N PHE A 78 4.57 -3.98 15.15
CA PHE A 78 5.04 -4.46 13.85
C PHE A 78 4.01 -4.23 12.75
N MET A 79 2.75 -4.60 12.99
CA MET A 79 1.67 -4.44 12.02
C MET A 79 1.37 -2.96 11.77
N GLU A 80 1.39 -2.11 12.80
CA GLU A 80 1.25 -0.65 12.64
C GLU A 80 2.37 -0.06 11.76
N ASN A 81 3.63 -0.45 11.99
CA ASN A 81 4.77 -0.05 11.14
C ASN A 81 4.64 -0.55 9.69
N PHE A 82 4.03 -1.73 9.50
CA PHE A 82 3.74 -2.29 8.18
C PHE A 82 2.61 -1.53 7.47
N TYR A 83 1.55 -1.14 8.18
CA TYR A 83 0.46 -0.33 7.62
C TYR A 83 0.94 1.07 7.21
N GLU A 84 1.79 1.70 8.03
CA GLU A 84 2.39 3.00 7.70
C GLU A 84 3.29 2.92 6.45
N TRP A 85 3.90 1.76 6.20
CA TRP A 85 4.75 1.55 5.02
C TRP A 85 3.96 1.43 3.72
N LEU A 86 2.71 0.95 3.78
CA LEU A 86 1.89 0.74 2.60
C LEU A 86 1.51 2.06 1.92
N PRO A 87 1.43 2.08 0.58
CA PRO A 87 1.12 3.30 -0.16
C PRO A 87 -0.32 3.78 0.05
N PHE A 88 -1.22 2.91 0.52
CA PHE A 88 -2.63 3.22 0.70
C PHE A 88 -3.07 2.91 2.12
N LYS A 89 -4.20 3.50 2.52
CA LYS A 89 -4.81 3.20 3.82
C LYS A 89 -5.39 1.80 3.82
N VAL A 90 -5.24 1.12 4.95
CA VAL A 90 -5.80 -0.20 5.23
C VAL A 90 -6.58 -0.14 6.54
N ASP A 91 -7.44 -1.13 6.80
CA ASP A 91 -8.12 -1.24 8.09
C ASP A 91 -7.12 -1.65 9.19
N GLU A 92 -6.74 -0.70 10.04
CA GLU A 92 -5.78 -0.88 11.13
C GLU A 92 -6.30 -1.78 12.27
N GLN A 93 -7.61 -2.05 12.33
CA GLN A 93 -8.20 -3.00 13.29
C GLN A 93 -7.74 -4.44 13.04
N THR A 94 -7.00 -4.69 11.97
CA THR A 94 -6.43 -5.99 11.60
C THR A 94 -5.16 -6.36 12.35
N ALA A 95 -4.58 -5.47 13.15
CA ALA A 95 -3.37 -5.72 13.96
C ALA A 95 -3.57 -6.69 15.15
N ASP A 96 -4.77 -7.26 15.33
CA ASP A 96 -4.99 -8.29 16.33
C ASP A 96 -4.30 -9.59 15.94
N TYR A 97 -3.33 -9.99 16.75
CA TYR A 97 -2.51 -11.19 16.55
C TYR A 97 -3.30 -12.52 16.58
N ALA A 98 -4.51 -12.53 17.16
CA ALA A 98 -5.40 -13.69 17.16
C ALA A 98 -6.43 -13.67 16.01
N ARG A 99 -6.38 -12.67 15.12
CA ARG A 99 -7.38 -12.47 14.06
C ARG A 99 -7.41 -13.65 13.09
N LYS A 100 -8.60 -14.23 12.94
CA LYS A 100 -8.90 -15.21 11.90
C LYS A 100 -9.41 -14.49 10.66
N TRP A 101 -8.99 -14.97 9.49
CA TRP A 101 -9.34 -14.37 8.21
C TRP A 101 -10.40 -15.22 7.52
N MET A 102 -11.56 -14.62 7.26
CA MET A 102 -12.66 -15.29 6.56
C MET A 102 -12.31 -15.45 5.09
N THR A 103 -12.27 -16.68 4.58
CA THR A 103 -12.07 -16.92 3.15
C THR A 103 -13.36 -16.65 2.37
N ASN A 104 -13.21 -16.35 1.08
CA ASN A 104 -14.32 -16.13 0.16
C ASN A 104 -13.94 -16.76 -1.18
N PRO A 105 -14.83 -17.52 -1.85
CA PRO A 105 -14.60 -18.04 -3.20
C PRO A 105 -14.77 -16.92 -4.25
N GLY A 106 -14.04 -15.82 -4.06
CA GLY A 106 -14.01 -14.68 -4.97
C GLY A 106 -12.81 -14.71 -5.91
N ILE A 107 -12.63 -13.62 -6.65
CA ILE A 107 -11.45 -13.38 -7.48
C ILE A 107 -10.22 -13.38 -6.58
N ASN A 108 -9.24 -14.21 -6.92
CA ASN A 108 -7.92 -14.24 -6.29
C ASN A 108 -6.85 -14.12 -7.37
N THR A 109 -5.79 -13.35 -7.09
CA THR A 109 -4.67 -13.18 -8.03
C THR A 109 -3.34 -13.29 -7.29
N TYR A 110 -2.45 -14.09 -7.85
CA TYR A 110 -1.11 -14.31 -7.34
C TYR A 110 -0.14 -13.39 -8.07
N HIS A 111 0.66 -12.67 -7.30
CA HIS A 111 1.71 -11.79 -7.78
C HIS A 111 3.05 -12.34 -7.29
N ASP A 112 3.96 -12.58 -8.24
CA ASP A 112 5.32 -13.02 -7.95
C ASP A 112 6.26 -11.80 -7.84
N GLY A 113 7.40 -12.00 -7.21
CA GLY A 113 8.36 -10.93 -6.95
C GLY A 113 9.15 -11.16 -5.66
N GLU A 114 9.67 -10.08 -5.11
CA GLU A 114 10.45 -10.13 -3.86
C GLU A 114 9.54 -10.19 -2.64
N MET A 115 9.91 -11.02 -1.66
CA MET A 115 9.24 -11.03 -0.37
C MET A 115 9.57 -9.76 0.40
N VAL A 116 8.60 -9.23 1.15
CA VAL A 116 8.83 -8.03 1.96
C VAL A 116 9.79 -8.36 3.10
N ASP A 117 10.82 -7.51 3.30
CA ASP A 117 11.75 -7.72 4.39
C ASP A 117 11.09 -7.44 5.74
N SER A 118 10.84 -8.50 6.52
CA SER A 118 10.22 -8.38 7.84
C SER A 118 11.06 -7.59 8.83
N THR A 119 12.39 -7.51 8.66
CA THR A 119 13.23 -6.79 9.63
C THR A 119 12.97 -5.28 9.63
N LEU A 120 12.35 -4.75 8.57
CA LEU A 120 12.03 -3.33 8.42
C LEU A 120 10.93 -2.84 9.37
N PHE A 121 10.13 -3.75 9.92
CA PHE A 121 8.95 -3.38 10.72
C PHE A 121 9.08 -3.79 12.20
N ILE A 122 10.21 -4.40 12.60
CA ILE A 122 10.45 -4.79 13.99
C ILE A 122 10.53 -3.53 14.87
N PRO A 123 9.70 -3.44 15.92
CA PRO A 123 9.65 -2.27 16.80
C PRO A 123 10.95 -2.09 17.59
N LYS A 124 11.17 -0.86 18.08
CA LYS A 124 12.30 -0.52 18.98
C LYS A 124 13.68 -0.82 18.38
N THR A 125 13.80 -0.77 17.05
CA THR A 125 15.08 -0.94 16.34
C THR A 125 15.59 0.39 15.81
N LYS A 126 16.91 0.53 15.71
CA LYS A 126 17.54 1.73 15.13
C LYS A 126 17.06 2.02 13.70
N LYS A 127 16.90 0.97 12.89
CA LYS A 127 16.39 1.08 11.51
C LYS A 127 14.98 1.66 11.44
N LEU A 128 14.11 1.30 12.38
CA LEU A 128 12.75 1.86 12.44
C LEU A 128 12.78 3.35 12.78
N GLU A 129 13.59 3.74 13.76
CA GLU A 129 13.73 5.16 14.15
C GLU A 129 14.28 6.01 13.01
N GLU A 130 15.29 5.51 12.29
CA GLU A 130 15.83 6.16 11.09
C GLU A 130 14.75 6.34 10.02
N ARG A 131 13.90 5.33 9.77
CA ARG A 131 12.79 5.42 8.82
C ARG A 131 11.74 6.44 9.27
N LYS A 132 11.39 6.45 10.56
CA LYS A 132 10.43 7.41 11.12
C LYS A 132 10.93 8.84 10.98
N GLN A 133 12.23 9.09 11.17
CA GLN A 133 12.83 10.41 10.94
C GLN A 133 12.72 10.86 9.47
N VAL A 134 12.96 9.96 8.51
CA VAL A 134 12.76 10.26 7.08
C VAL A 134 11.29 10.60 6.79
N ILE A 135 10.36 9.83 7.35
CA ILE A 135 8.91 10.07 7.19
C ILE A 135 8.49 11.39 7.85
N GLN A 136 9.07 11.76 8.99
CA GLN A 136 8.82 13.05 9.64
C GLN A 136 9.26 14.23 8.76
N GLY A 137 10.39 14.09 8.06
CA GLY A 137 10.79 15.06 7.03
C GLY A 137 9.79 15.19 5.85
N GLN A 138 8.88 14.22 5.71
CA GLN A 138 7.90 14.10 4.64
C GLN A 138 6.44 14.29 5.13
N HIS A 139 6.22 14.95 6.28
CA HIS A 139 4.89 15.12 6.86
C HIS A 139 3.87 15.79 5.93
N ALA A 140 4.31 16.66 5.02
CA ALA A 140 3.45 17.32 4.03
C ALA A 140 2.93 16.39 2.92
N LEU A 141 3.45 15.16 2.83
CA LEU A 141 3.09 14.15 1.83
C LEU A 141 2.14 13.12 2.43
N ASN A 142 1.15 12.68 1.65
CA ASN A 142 0.32 11.52 2.00
C ASN A 142 1.05 10.19 1.72
N ASN A 143 0.53 9.04 2.17
CA ASN A 143 1.20 7.74 2.05
C ASN A 143 1.57 7.39 0.60
N VAL A 144 0.67 7.64 -0.35
CA VAL A 144 0.91 7.39 -1.78
C VAL A 144 2.04 8.30 -2.28
N GLU A 145 1.98 9.59 -1.96
CA GLU A 145 2.99 10.57 -2.35
C GLU A 145 4.38 10.22 -1.78
N ARG A 146 4.45 9.78 -0.51
CA ARG A 146 5.69 9.28 0.11
C ARG A 146 6.21 8.03 -0.59
N TRP A 147 5.32 7.10 -0.94
CA TRP A 147 5.68 5.90 -1.69
C TRP A 147 6.34 6.24 -3.01
N PHE A 148 5.72 7.11 -3.81
CA PHE A 148 6.28 7.58 -5.06
C PHE A 148 7.59 8.34 -4.87
N LEU A 149 7.71 9.16 -3.82
CA LEU A 149 8.95 9.87 -3.52
C LEU A 149 10.11 8.93 -3.19
N ASN A 150 9.86 7.93 -2.35
CA ASN A 150 10.87 6.98 -1.87
C ASN A 150 11.24 5.92 -2.92
N LYS A 151 10.32 5.60 -3.84
CA LYS A 151 10.57 4.69 -4.97
C LYS A 151 11.14 5.38 -6.21
N ALA A 152 11.10 6.71 -6.25
CA ALA A 152 11.59 7.45 -7.39
C ALA A 152 13.11 7.59 -7.37
N GLU A 153 13.76 6.72 -8.14
CA GLU A 153 15.19 6.82 -8.45
C GLU A 153 15.49 8.07 -9.32
N PRO A 154 16.70 8.65 -9.20
CA PRO A 154 17.15 9.72 -10.08
C PRO A 154 17.01 9.30 -11.56
N GLY A 155 16.22 10.04 -12.34
CA GLY A 155 15.97 9.77 -13.76
C GLY A 155 14.62 9.13 -14.10
N ASN A 156 13.87 8.60 -13.13
CA ASN A 156 12.55 7.98 -13.37
C ASN A 156 11.35 8.83 -12.90
N ARG A 157 11.61 10.08 -12.49
CA ARG A 157 10.63 10.96 -11.81
C ARG A 157 9.36 11.22 -12.62
N ASN A 158 9.52 11.47 -13.93
CA ASN A 158 8.39 11.70 -14.84
C ASN A 158 7.44 10.50 -14.84
N ASN A 159 7.98 9.29 -14.99
CA ASN A 159 7.17 8.07 -14.93
C ASN A 159 6.46 7.94 -13.58
N HIS A 160 7.09 8.27 -12.45
CA HIS A 160 6.43 8.24 -11.15
C HIS A 160 5.28 9.25 -11.03
N ILE A 161 5.40 10.46 -11.60
CA ILE A 161 4.32 11.45 -11.62
C ILE A 161 3.19 11.00 -12.56
N VAL A 162 3.50 10.47 -13.76
CA VAL A 162 2.51 9.86 -14.67
C VAL A 162 1.73 8.77 -13.96
N ARG A 163 2.46 7.86 -13.31
CA ARG A 163 1.90 6.73 -12.57
C ARG A 163 1.00 7.18 -11.42
N TYR A 164 1.40 8.20 -10.66
CA TYR A 164 0.54 8.82 -9.65
C TYR A 164 -0.74 9.39 -10.29
N GLY A 165 -0.63 10.09 -11.42
CA GLY A 165 -1.76 10.61 -12.17
C GLY A 165 -2.74 9.53 -12.61
N LEU A 166 -2.25 8.42 -13.15
CA LEU A 166 -3.09 7.28 -13.56
C LEU A 166 -3.83 6.65 -12.38
N MET A 167 -3.17 6.52 -11.23
CA MET A 167 -3.82 6.04 -10.00
C MET A 167 -4.94 6.99 -9.55
N LEU A 168 -4.76 8.31 -9.69
CA LEU A 168 -5.81 9.28 -9.38
C LEU A 168 -7.00 9.17 -10.36
N VAL A 169 -6.76 8.82 -11.63
CA VAL A 169 -7.83 8.53 -12.60
C VAL A 169 -8.65 7.31 -12.16
N ASP A 170 -7.98 6.23 -11.79
CA ASP A 170 -8.60 4.99 -11.28
C ASP A 170 -9.39 5.24 -9.98
N SER A 171 -9.01 6.26 -9.21
CA SER A 171 -9.72 6.67 -7.99
C SER A 171 -10.98 7.49 -8.25
N GLY A 172 -11.36 7.68 -9.53
CA GLY A 172 -12.59 8.38 -9.91
C GLY A 172 -12.51 9.92 -9.83
N LEU A 173 -11.31 10.49 -9.70
CA LEU A 173 -11.14 11.95 -9.59
C LEU A 173 -11.39 12.65 -10.94
N SER A 174 -11.78 13.92 -10.88
CA SER A 174 -11.96 14.78 -12.05
C SER A 174 -10.61 15.22 -12.64
N ALA A 175 -10.61 15.64 -13.92
CA ALA A 175 -9.40 16.13 -14.58
C ALA A 175 -8.76 17.32 -13.82
N GLU A 176 -9.59 18.22 -13.31
CA GLU A 176 -9.15 19.38 -12.53
C GLU A 176 -8.53 18.97 -11.20
N ASP A 177 -9.18 18.06 -10.46
CA ASP A 177 -8.64 17.55 -9.19
C ASP A 177 -7.30 16.83 -9.40
N ILE A 178 -7.17 16.06 -10.48
CA ILE A 178 -5.94 15.35 -10.82
C ILE A 178 -4.82 16.34 -11.12
N GLN A 179 -5.08 17.35 -11.96
CA GLN A 179 -4.08 18.37 -12.29
C GLN A 179 -3.61 19.13 -11.04
N ASN A 180 -4.55 19.51 -10.17
CA ASN A 180 -4.24 20.18 -8.91
C ASN A 180 -3.37 19.31 -8.00
N ARG A 181 -3.70 18.02 -7.86
CA ARG A 181 -2.92 17.06 -7.06
C ARG A 181 -1.53 16.80 -7.64
N LEU A 182 -1.41 16.67 -8.96
CA LEU A 182 -0.12 16.47 -9.64
C LEU A 182 0.78 17.69 -9.47
N THR A 183 0.23 18.89 -9.62
CA THR A 183 0.97 20.15 -9.44
C THR A 183 1.42 20.31 -7.99
N THR A 184 0.52 20.03 -7.04
CA THR A 184 0.81 20.07 -5.60
C THR A 184 1.85 19.03 -5.19
N PHE A 185 1.80 17.82 -5.76
CA PHE A 185 2.81 16.80 -5.51
C PHE A 185 4.17 17.21 -6.10
N ASN A 186 4.19 17.71 -7.34
CA ASN A 186 5.41 18.16 -8.01
C ASN A 186 6.09 19.32 -7.26
N SER A 187 5.34 20.26 -6.69
CA SER A 187 5.93 21.35 -5.90
C SER A 187 6.63 20.86 -4.62
N LYS A 188 6.23 19.69 -4.09
CA LYS A 188 6.86 19.08 -2.92
C LYS A 188 8.15 18.32 -3.25
N LEU A 189 8.52 18.20 -4.53
CA LEU A 189 9.74 17.49 -4.98
C LEU A 189 11.02 18.33 -4.88
N GLY A 190 10.94 19.58 -4.41
CA GLY A 190 12.11 20.43 -4.18
C GLY A 190 12.83 20.79 -5.48
N SER A 191 14.16 20.59 -5.50
CA SER A 191 15.03 20.90 -6.64
C SER A 191 14.73 20.05 -7.88
N ASP A 192 14.11 18.88 -7.68
CA ASP A 192 13.95 17.86 -8.73
C ASP A 192 12.52 17.88 -9.33
N LYS A 193 11.82 19.01 -9.15
CA LYS A 193 10.48 19.23 -9.72
C LYS A 193 10.55 19.30 -11.24
N LEU A 194 9.54 18.74 -11.90
CA LEU A 194 9.31 18.97 -13.33
C LEU A 194 8.87 20.40 -13.57
N THR A 195 9.16 20.91 -14.77
CA THR A 195 8.58 22.17 -15.24
C THR A 195 7.07 22.01 -15.46
N GLU A 196 6.31 23.10 -15.37
CA GLU A 196 4.88 23.08 -15.68
C GLU A 196 4.60 22.58 -17.10
N LEU A 197 5.49 22.93 -18.04
CA LEU A 197 5.40 22.51 -19.43
C LEU A 197 5.57 20.99 -19.57
N GLU A 198 6.48 20.36 -18.83
CA GLU A 198 6.64 18.89 -18.81
C GLU A 198 5.42 18.19 -18.21
N ILE A 199 4.84 18.74 -17.14
CA ILE A 199 3.59 18.21 -16.55
C ILE A 199 2.46 18.26 -17.60
N LEU A 200 2.26 19.40 -18.25
CA LEU A 200 1.17 19.54 -19.21
C LEU A 200 1.38 18.69 -20.48
N SER A 201 2.58 18.74 -21.06
CA SER A 201 2.87 18.11 -22.36
C SER A 201 3.02 16.59 -22.29
N THR A 202 3.49 16.05 -21.16
CA THR A 202 3.82 14.62 -21.02
C THR A 202 2.87 13.91 -20.05
N VAL A 203 2.75 14.43 -18.82
CA VAL A 203 1.95 13.79 -17.76
C VAL A 203 0.47 13.89 -18.09
N MET A 204 -0.04 15.11 -18.28
CA MET A 204 -1.46 15.34 -18.51
C MET A 204 -1.94 14.76 -19.84
N LYS A 205 -1.09 14.68 -20.87
CA LYS A 205 -1.45 14.01 -22.12
C LYS A 205 -1.81 12.53 -21.89
N THR A 206 -1.03 11.83 -21.06
CA THR A 206 -1.27 10.42 -20.72
C THR A 206 -2.49 10.27 -19.81
N VAL A 207 -2.61 11.14 -18.81
CA VAL A 207 -3.75 11.16 -17.88
C VAL A 207 -5.07 11.45 -18.62
N SER A 208 -5.10 12.43 -19.51
CA SER A 208 -6.29 12.80 -20.30
C SER A 208 -6.74 11.67 -21.21
N LYS A 209 -5.80 10.92 -21.81
CA LYS A 209 -6.15 9.73 -22.58
C LYS A 209 -6.85 8.69 -21.69
N LYS A 210 -6.32 8.45 -20.48
CA LYS A 210 -6.91 7.47 -19.56
C LYS A 210 -8.26 7.91 -19.00
N LEU A 211 -8.44 9.21 -18.75
CA LEU A 211 -9.73 9.78 -18.36
C LEU A 211 -10.78 9.55 -19.45
N HIS A 212 -10.44 9.81 -20.71
CA HIS A 212 -11.33 9.57 -21.82
C HIS A 212 -11.71 8.08 -21.96
N GLU A 213 -10.81 7.15 -21.69
CA GLU A 213 -11.10 5.70 -21.67
C GLU A 213 -12.00 5.27 -20.49
N ARG A 214 -12.00 6.02 -19.39
CA ARG A 214 -12.83 5.73 -18.21
C ARG A 214 -14.25 6.28 -18.38
N ASP A 215 -14.36 7.46 -18.98
CA ASP A 215 -15.60 8.24 -19.06
C ASP A 215 -16.44 7.89 -20.32
N ASN A 216 -15.92 7.07 -21.25
CA ASN A 216 -16.62 6.55 -22.43
C ASN A 216 -16.64 5.02 -22.45
#